data_AF-A0AAV9VWC6-F1
#
_entry.id   AF-A0AAV9VWC6-F1
#
_cell.length_a   1.000
_cell.length_b   1.000
_cell.length_c   1.000
_cell.angle_alpha   90.00
_cell.angle_beta   90.00
_cell.angle_gamma   90.00
#
_symmetry.space_group_name_H-M   'P 1'
#
loop_
_entity.id
_entity.type
_entity.pdbx_description
1 polymer ?
#
loop_
_entity_poly.entity_id
_entity_poly.type
_entity_poly.pdbx_seq_one_letter_code
_entity_poly.pdbx_strand_id
1 'polypeptide(L)'
;MRDNVSQKDSAKAEDQPLSLKLNRTTILVDGQLQISFRRTVKVPDNQQTSNLPPDLGPFKLTNVNYGSDRLPASIKAKGGLLLPMYEREAMWIKFRSLTSKSYAIKVLSGGVNAISGEPEQETIETKKRRKAFLTKRKPIQDYLVVPGQPWLDGFATAPGKVHQFVATTLGKGKTIESQITGVEDIGGLQFHITPQTFNEEPQNLVHVPHNIPIRFS
;
A
#
# COMPACT_ATOMS: atom_id res chain seq x y z
N MET A 1 36.94 13.37 43.16
CA MET A 1 35.54 13.73 42.84
C MET A 1 35.54 14.92 41.90
N ARG A 2 35.32 14.66 40.62
CA ARG A 2 34.74 15.55 39.60
C ARG A 2 34.73 14.72 38.31
N ASP A 3 33.60 14.08 38.10
CA ASP A 3 33.30 13.23 36.97
C ASP A 3 33.19 14.08 35.71
N ASN A 4 34.02 13.80 34.70
CA ASN A 4 33.86 14.36 33.37
C ASN A 4 33.03 13.37 32.56
N VAL A 5 31.73 13.63 32.49
CA VAL A 5 30.77 12.86 31.70
C VAL A 5 31.08 13.08 30.23
N SER A 6 31.52 11.99 29.59
CA SER A 6 31.63 11.88 28.13
C SER A 6 30.24 12.11 27.52
N GLN A 7 30.08 13.24 26.83
CA GLN A 7 28.89 13.53 26.04
C GLN A 7 28.81 12.49 24.92
N LYS A 8 27.83 11.61 25.05
CA LYS A 8 27.46 10.62 24.04
C LYS A 8 26.71 11.37 22.95
N ASP A 9 27.38 11.56 21.80
CA ASP A 9 26.75 12.03 20.56
C ASP A 9 25.58 11.09 20.23
N SER A 10 24.37 11.54 20.54
CA SER A 10 23.13 10.98 20.03
C SER A 10 23.02 11.37 18.55
N ALA A 11 23.68 10.59 17.70
CA ALA A 11 23.47 10.65 16.27
C ALA A 11 21.98 10.43 15.98
N LYS A 12 21.31 11.54 15.64
CA LYS A 12 19.97 11.59 15.07
C LYS A 12 19.97 10.63 13.88
N ALA A 13 19.18 9.56 13.92
CA ALA A 13 19.05 8.65 12.79
C ALA A 13 18.54 9.48 11.60
N GLU A 14 19.43 9.75 10.64
CA GLU A 14 19.11 10.50 9.44
C GLU A 14 18.01 9.79 8.67
N ASP A 15 17.08 10.59 8.11
CA ASP A 15 15.97 10.19 7.25
C ASP A 15 16.49 9.73 5.88
N GLN A 16 17.33 8.69 5.87
CA GLN A 16 17.87 8.13 4.64
C GLN A 16 16.77 7.36 3.91
N PRO A 17 16.61 7.56 2.58
CA PRO A 17 15.60 6.86 1.81
C PRO A 17 15.84 5.35 1.86
N LEU A 18 14.75 4.58 2.04
CA LEU A 18 14.82 3.12 2.03
C LEU A 18 15.41 2.61 0.71
N SER A 19 16.38 1.69 0.81
CA SER A 19 16.95 1.08 -0.39
C SER A 19 15.92 0.22 -1.12
N LEU A 20 15.90 0.27 -2.46
CA LEU A 20 15.02 -0.53 -3.30
C LEU A 20 15.84 -1.41 -4.24
N LYS A 21 15.57 -2.72 -4.21
CA LYS A 21 16.13 -3.69 -5.17
C LYS A 21 15.00 -4.42 -5.86
N LEU A 22 15.09 -4.53 -7.18
CA LEU A 22 14.15 -5.30 -7.98
C LEU A 22 14.78 -6.63 -8.37
N ASN A 23 14.09 -7.73 -8.07
CA ASN A 23 14.35 -9.03 -8.68
C ASN A 23 13.09 -9.48 -9.40
N ARG A 24 13.05 -9.36 -10.74
CA ARG A 24 12.03 -9.79 -11.74
C ARG A 24 10.55 -9.87 -11.32
N THR A 25 10.20 -10.44 -10.19
CA THR A 25 8.85 -10.64 -9.63
C THR A 25 8.64 -10.03 -8.23
N THR A 26 9.69 -9.48 -7.62
CA THR A 26 9.71 -9.07 -6.21
C THR A 26 10.49 -7.78 -6.04
N ILE A 27 9.89 -6.85 -5.29
CA ILE A 27 10.53 -5.63 -4.80
C ILE A 27 11.06 -5.94 -3.40
N LEU A 28 12.36 -5.71 -3.19
CA LEU A 28 13.01 -5.81 -1.89
C LEU A 28 13.29 -4.40 -1.37
N VAL A 29 12.62 -4.03 -0.29
CA VAL A 29 12.73 -2.74 0.39
C VAL A 29 13.59 -2.90 1.62
N ASP A 30 14.59 -2.04 1.77
CA ASP A 30 15.52 -2.02 2.90
C ASP A 30 16.22 -3.37 3.15
N GLY A 31 16.38 -4.18 2.10
CA GLY A 31 16.93 -5.53 2.21
C GLY A 31 16.07 -6.54 2.99
N GLN A 32 14.89 -6.15 3.49
CA GLN A 32 14.16 -6.92 4.51
C GLN A 32 12.68 -7.10 4.20
N LEU A 33 12.02 -6.14 3.55
CA LEU A 33 10.62 -6.25 3.17
C LEU A 33 10.51 -6.69 1.71
N GLN A 34 9.87 -7.83 1.46
CA GLN A 34 9.52 -8.30 0.13
C GLN A 34 8.08 -7.94 -0.21
N ILE A 35 7.88 -7.35 -1.38
CA ILE A 35 6.58 -7.06 -1.98
C ILE A 35 6.51 -7.77 -3.33
N SER A 36 5.42 -8.52 -3.58
CA SER A 36 5.18 -9.16 -4.87
C SER A 36 3.70 -9.13 -5.23
N PHE A 37 3.40 -9.08 -6.52
CA PHE A 37 2.03 -9.04 -7.04
C PHE A 37 1.68 -10.43 -7.57
N ARG A 38 0.53 -10.95 -7.16
CA ARG A 38 0.12 -12.34 -7.42
C ARG A 38 -1.10 -12.35 -8.32
N ARG A 39 -1.08 -13.15 -9.37
CA ARG A 39 -2.24 -13.40 -10.23
C ARG A 39 -3.31 -14.14 -9.44
N THR A 40 -4.56 -13.88 -9.78
CA THR A 40 -5.72 -14.60 -9.25
C THR A 40 -6.85 -14.58 -10.27
N VAL A 41 -7.86 -15.42 -10.05
CA VAL A 41 -9.13 -15.36 -10.76
C VAL A 41 -9.86 -14.06 -10.41
N LYS A 42 -10.41 -13.39 -11.43
CA LYS A 42 -11.32 -12.26 -11.23
C LYS A 42 -12.62 -12.76 -10.62
N VAL A 43 -13.01 -12.17 -9.48
CA VAL A 43 -14.31 -12.43 -8.87
C VAL A 43 -15.42 -11.77 -9.71
N PRO A 44 -16.57 -12.45 -9.96
CA PRO A 44 -17.71 -11.83 -10.63
C PRO A 44 -18.23 -10.61 -9.88
N ASP A 45 -18.67 -9.58 -10.60
CA ASP A 45 -19.25 -8.35 -10.02
C ASP A 45 -20.70 -8.57 -9.48
N ASN A 46 -21.04 -9.77 -9.01
CA ASN A 46 -22.42 -10.18 -8.66
C ASN A 46 -22.80 -9.93 -7.19
N GLN A 47 -22.05 -9.08 -6.47
CA GLN A 47 -22.23 -8.72 -5.06
C GLN A 47 -22.23 -9.90 -4.07
N GLN A 48 -21.84 -11.10 -4.50
CA GLN A 48 -21.72 -12.28 -3.64
C GLN A 48 -20.33 -12.33 -3.00
N THR A 49 -20.28 -12.78 -1.74
CA THR A 49 -19.01 -13.07 -1.07
C THR A 49 -18.31 -14.23 -1.76
N SER A 50 -17.00 -14.08 -1.99
CA SER A 50 -16.18 -15.11 -2.62
C SER A 50 -15.04 -15.51 -1.70
N ASN A 51 -14.60 -16.77 -1.83
CA ASN A 51 -13.43 -17.29 -1.13
C ASN A 51 -12.18 -16.45 -1.41
N LEU A 52 -11.17 -16.60 -0.55
CA LEU A 52 -9.85 -15.99 -0.75
C LEU A 52 -9.31 -16.26 -2.17
N PRO A 53 -8.74 -15.24 -2.83
CA PRO A 53 -8.26 -15.37 -4.19
C PRO A 53 -7.15 -16.45 -4.29
N PRO A 54 -7.24 -17.40 -5.25
CA PRO A 54 -6.18 -18.38 -5.45
C PRO A 54 -4.87 -17.71 -5.90
N ASP A 55 -3.73 -18.23 -5.48
CA ASP A 55 -2.42 -17.78 -5.96
C ASP A 55 -2.09 -18.46 -7.31
N LEU A 56 -2.17 -17.70 -8.41
CA LEU A 56 -1.83 -18.16 -9.76
C LEU A 56 -0.42 -17.74 -10.20
N GLY A 57 0.46 -17.44 -9.24
CA GLY A 57 1.86 -17.10 -9.48
C GLY A 57 2.14 -15.60 -9.59
N PRO A 58 3.41 -15.19 -9.51
CA PRO A 58 3.78 -13.77 -9.47
C PRO A 58 3.73 -13.11 -10.84
N PHE A 59 3.33 -11.84 -10.88
CA PHE A 59 3.59 -10.98 -12.03
C PHE A 59 5.08 -10.68 -12.17
N LYS A 60 5.51 -10.47 -13.42
CA LYS A 60 6.83 -9.92 -13.73
C LYS A 60 6.75 -8.40 -13.61
N LEU A 61 7.81 -7.80 -13.11
CA LEU A 61 7.99 -6.38 -12.91
C LEU A 61 9.17 -5.92 -13.77
N THR A 62 9.00 -4.81 -14.46
CA THR A 62 10.05 -4.23 -15.31
C THR A 62 10.29 -2.79 -14.89
N ASN A 63 11.53 -2.39 -14.64
CA ASN A 63 11.81 -0.97 -14.40
C ASN A 63 11.53 -0.18 -15.68
N VAL A 64 10.82 0.94 -15.58
CA VAL A 64 10.46 1.81 -16.70
C VAL A 64 11.69 2.20 -17.54
N ASN A 65 12.86 2.33 -16.92
CA ASN A 65 14.11 2.71 -17.59
C ASN A 65 14.62 1.65 -18.58
N TYR A 66 14.30 0.36 -18.41
CA TYR A 66 14.77 -0.69 -19.33
C TYR A 66 14.05 -0.73 -20.68
N GLY A 67 12.97 0.03 -20.85
CA GLY A 67 12.19 0.10 -22.09
C GLY A 67 11.80 1.52 -22.48
N SER A 68 12.51 2.52 -21.93
CA SER A 68 12.13 3.93 -22.01
C SER A 68 11.81 4.36 -23.43
N ASP A 69 12.54 3.92 -24.45
CA ASP A 69 12.38 4.42 -25.82
C ASP A 69 11.02 4.08 -26.43
N ARG A 70 10.37 3.00 -25.98
CA ARG A 70 9.08 2.52 -26.50
C ARG A 70 7.88 2.93 -25.65
N LEU A 71 8.11 3.61 -24.53
CA LEU A 71 7.04 4.02 -23.62
C LEU A 71 6.50 5.41 -23.98
N PRO A 72 5.20 5.69 -23.71
CA PRO A 72 4.67 7.05 -23.77
C PRO A 72 5.45 8.00 -22.84
N ALA A 73 5.61 9.26 -23.26
CA ALA A 73 6.35 10.28 -22.49
C ALA A 73 5.79 10.46 -21.07
N SER A 74 4.47 10.37 -20.89
CA SER A 74 3.80 10.45 -19.59
C SER A 74 4.20 9.32 -18.63
N ILE A 75 4.40 8.10 -19.14
CA ILE A 75 4.86 6.96 -18.33
C ILE A 75 6.34 7.11 -17.97
N LYS A 76 7.17 7.56 -18.93
CA LYS A 76 8.59 7.83 -18.65
C LYS A 76 8.77 8.89 -17.57
N ALA A 77 7.99 9.97 -17.64
CA ALA A 77 8.05 11.06 -16.66
C ALA A 77 7.62 10.62 -15.26
N LYS A 78 6.64 9.71 -15.15
CA LYS A 78 6.20 9.13 -13.86
C LYS A 78 7.24 8.17 -13.26
N GLY A 79 8.01 7.46 -14.09
CA GLY A 79 9.03 6.51 -13.64
C GLY A 79 8.47 5.28 -12.92
N GLY A 80 9.30 4.62 -12.11
CA GLY A 80 8.90 3.47 -11.30
C GLY A 80 8.95 2.12 -12.03
N LEU A 81 7.99 1.25 -11.73
CA LEU A 81 7.92 -0.12 -12.23
C LEU A 81 6.67 -0.34 -13.09
N LEU A 82 6.84 -1.02 -14.21
CA LEU A 82 5.77 -1.56 -15.02
C LEU A 82 5.33 -2.90 -14.47
N LEU A 83 4.02 -3.00 -14.23
CA LEU A 83 3.29 -4.22 -13.93
C LEU A 83 2.38 -4.54 -15.12
N PRO A 84 2.85 -5.33 -16.11
CA PRO A 84 2.05 -5.66 -17.28
C PRO A 84 0.88 -6.57 -16.88
N MET A 85 -0.33 -6.09 -17.16
CA MET A 85 -1.59 -6.80 -16.96
C MET A 85 -2.47 -6.65 -18.20
N TYR A 86 -3.20 -7.71 -18.57
CA TYR A 86 -4.25 -7.63 -19.57
C TYR A 86 -5.53 -7.03 -18.99
N GLU A 87 -6.37 -6.41 -19.82
CA GLU A 87 -7.67 -5.88 -19.37
C GLU A 87 -8.47 -7.00 -18.69
N ARG A 88 -9.03 -6.70 -17.51
CA ARG A 88 -9.75 -7.63 -16.62
C ARG A 88 -8.92 -8.68 -15.89
N GLU A 89 -7.58 -8.68 -16.01
CA GLU A 89 -6.76 -9.47 -15.11
C GLU A 89 -6.86 -8.93 -13.68
N ALA A 90 -6.88 -9.87 -12.73
CA ALA A 90 -6.99 -9.59 -11.32
C ALA A 90 -5.71 -9.97 -10.56
N MET A 91 -5.44 -9.25 -9.48
CA MET A 91 -4.29 -9.48 -8.63
C MET A 91 -4.58 -9.26 -7.14
N TRP A 92 -3.68 -9.80 -6.32
CA TRP A 92 -3.52 -9.42 -4.91
C TRP A 92 -2.04 -9.14 -4.62
N ILE A 93 -1.75 -8.42 -3.53
CA ILE A 93 -0.40 -8.01 -3.15
C ILE A 93 0.06 -8.86 -1.97
N LYS A 94 1.24 -9.46 -2.08
CA LYS A 94 1.87 -10.25 -1.03
C LYS A 94 3.01 -9.47 -0.40
N PHE A 95 3.01 -9.43 0.93
CA PHE A 95 4.06 -8.84 1.75
C PHE A 95 4.74 -9.90 2.60
N ARG A 96 6.05 -9.78 2.76
CA ARG A 96 6.83 -10.65 3.66
C ARG A 96 7.98 -9.87 4.27
N SER A 97 8.06 -9.84 5.60
CA SER A 97 9.27 -9.42 6.29
C SER A 97 10.23 -10.62 6.38
N LEU A 98 11.49 -10.42 6.02
CA LEU A 98 12.56 -11.41 6.13
C LEU A 98 13.18 -11.45 7.54
N THR A 99 12.84 -10.46 8.37
CA THR A 99 13.34 -10.31 9.74
C THR A 99 12.15 -10.04 10.69
N SER A 100 12.44 -9.75 11.96
CA SER A 100 11.45 -9.28 12.92
C SER A 100 11.08 -7.79 12.75
N LYS A 101 11.69 -7.07 11.79
CA LYS A 101 11.40 -5.66 11.55
C LYS A 101 9.97 -5.50 11.00
N SER A 102 9.22 -4.59 11.61
CA SER A 102 7.86 -4.27 11.19
C SER A 102 7.81 -3.06 10.26
N TYR A 103 6.79 -3.02 9.42
CA TYR A 103 6.54 -1.92 8.48
C TYR A 103 5.08 -1.51 8.52
N ALA A 104 4.82 -0.21 8.61
CA ALA A 104 3.52 0.37 8.26
C ALA A 104 3.52 0.69 6.76
N ILE A 105 2.53 0.19 6.04
CA ILE A 105 2.43 0.33 4.58
C ILE A 105 1.08 0.92 4.20
N LYS A 106 1.09 2.08 3.53
CA LYS A 106 -0.06 2.59 2.80
C LYS A 106 0.06 2.16 1.35
N VAL A 107 -1.05 1.70 0.78
CA VAL A 107 -1.16 1.35 -0.64
C VAL A 107 -2.19 2.27 -1.25
N LEU A 108 -1.77 3.04 -2.24
CA LEU A 108 -2.61 3.95 -3.00
C LEU A 108 -2.86 3.34 -4.38
N SER A 109 -4.07 3.52 -4.90
CA SER A 109 -4.45 3.12 -6.25
C SER A 109 -5.18 4.29 -6.89
N GLY A 110 -4.55 4.92 -7.89
CA GLY A 110 -5.04 6.18 -8.46
C GLY A 110 -5.16 7.31 -7.42
N GLY A 111 -4.22 7.39 -6.47
CA GLY A 111 -4.28 8.40 -5.40
C GLY A 111 -5.39 8.19 -4.37
N VAL A 112 -6.04 7.03 -4.32
CA VAL A 112 -6.97 6.64 -3.25
C VAL A 112 -6.34 5.54 -2.41
N ASN A 113 -6.39 5.68 -1.08
CA ASN A 113 -5.86 4.69 -0.15
C ASN A 113 -6.74 3.43 -0.17
N ALA A 114 -6.13 2.30 -0.55
CA ALA A 114 -6.82 1.02 -0.67
C ALA A 114 -7.37 0.49 0.67
N ILE A 115 -6.80 0.92 1.80
CA ILE A 115 -7.21 0.48 3.14
C ILE A 115 -8.34 1.38 3.68
N SER A 116 -8.16 2.70 3.63
CA SER A 116 -9.13 3.64 4.22
C SER A 116 -10.26 4.07 3.27
N GLY A 117 -10.07 3.90 1.97
CA GLY A 117 -10.92 4.41 0.89
C GLY A 117 -10.86 5.94 0.73
N GLU A 118 -9.94 6.61 1.41
CA GLU A 118 -9.81 8.07 1.37
C GLU A 118 -8.82 8.51 0.28
N PRO A 119 -9.04 9.68 -0.35
CA PRO A 119 -8.02 10.30 -1.20
C PRO A 119 -6.72 10.52 -0.44
N GLU A 120 -5.59 10.44 -1.15
CA GLU A 120 -4.25 10.71 -0.63
C GLU A 120 -4.16 12.13 -0.07
N GLN A 121 -4.66 13.10 -0.83
CA GLN A 121 -4.75 14.48 -0.40
C GLN A 121 -5.99 14.66 0.48
N GLU A 122 -5.77 15.14 1.69
CA GLU A 122 -6.85 15.29 2.66
C GLU A 122 -7.81 16.41 2.25
N THR A 123 -9.08 16.06 2.02
CA THR A 123 -10.15 17.02 1.71
C THR A 123 -10.96 17.39 2.96
N ILE A 124 -11.86 18.37 2.83
CA ILE A 124 -12.80 18.75 3.89
C ILE A 124 -13.69 17.55 4.28
N GLU A 125 -14.11 16.76 3.30
CA GLU A 125 -14.92 15.55 3.46
C GLU A 125 -14.13 14.49 4.23
N THR A 126 -12.86 14.28 3.89
CA THR A 126 -11.95 13.38 4.63
C THR A 126 -11.87 13.78 6.11
N LYS A 127 -11.64 15.06 6.40
CA LYS A 127 -11.60 15.59 7.78
C LYS A 127 -12.92 15.39 8.52
N LYS A 128 -14.06 15.68 7.88
CA LYS A 128 -15.40 15.47 8.45
C LYS A 128 -15.65 14.00 8.78
N ARG A 129 -15.30 13.08 7.86
CA ARG A 129 -15.44 11.63 8.06
C ARG A 129 -14.60 11.15 9.24
N ARG A 130 -13.31 11.49 9.27
CA ARG A 130 -12.40 11.13 10.37
C ARG A 130 -12.91 11.64 11.70
N LYS A 131 -13.35 12.90 11.77
CA LYS A 131 -13.96 13.49 12.98
C LYS A 131 -15.20 12.69 13.42
N ALA A 132 -16.08 12.31 12.50
CA ALA A 132 -17.26 11.51 12.81
C ALA A 132 -16.93 10.08 13.30
N PHE A 133 -15.84 9.49 12.83
CA PHE A 133 -15.38 8.18 13.31
C PHE A 133 -14.80 8.29 14.71
N LEU A 134 -13.96 9.31 14.95
CA LEU A 134 -13.39 9.59 16.28
C LEU A 134 -14.47 9.86 17.33
N THR A 135 -15.47 10.68 17.02
CA THR A 135 -16.58 10.95 17.95
C THR A 135 -17.40 9.70 18.27
N LYS A 136 -17.50 8.76 17.32
CA LYS A 136 -18.17 7.47 17.49
C LYS A 136 -17.24 6.36 18.03
N ARG A 137 -15.99 6.69 18.39
CA ARG A 137 -14.94 5.74 18.80
C ARG A 137 -14.76 4.56 17.84
N LYS A 138 -14.97 4.79 16.54
CA LYS A 138 -14.72 3.80 15.49
C LYS A 138 -13.25 3.80 15.10
N PRO A 139 -12.62 2.64 14.92
CA PRO A 139 -11.24 2.57 14.46
C PRO A 139 -11.13 3.15 13.05
N ILE A 140 -10.04 3.87 12.80
CA ILE A 140 -9.67 4.40 11.49
C ILE A 140 -8.38 3.70 11.10
N GLN A 141 -8.44 2.80 10.11
CA GLN A 141 -7.27 2.14 9.59
C GLN A 141 -6.87 2.79 8.27
N ASP A 142 -5.61 3.25 8.17
CA ASP A 142 -5.07 3.96 7.00
C ASP A 142 -3.83 3.28 6.42
N TYR A 143 -3.37 2.21 7.06
CA TYR A 143 -2.22 1.40 6.66
C TYR A 143 -2.39 -0.04 7.12
N LEU A 144 -1.61 -0.94 6.53
CA LEU A 144 -1.43 -2.30 7.00
C LEU A 144 -0.07 -2.46 7.69
N VAL A 145 0.05 -3.40 8.63
CA VAL A 145 1.29 -3.68 9.35
C VAL A 145 1.86 -5.03 8.93
N VAL A 146 3.08 -5.06 8.39
CA VAL A 146 3.82 -6.30 8.06
C VAL A 146 4.82 -6.58 9.18
N PRO A 147 4.96 -7.82 9.70
CA PRO A 147 4.41 -9.09 9.18
C PRO A 147 2.97 -9.43 9.60
N GLY A 148 2.29 -8.62 10.42
CA GLY A 148 0.94 -8.94 10.93
C GLY A 148 -0.15 -9.11 9.86
N GLN A 149 -0.02 -8.43 8.72
CA GLN A 149 -0.92 -8.47 7.57
C GLN A 149 -0.10 -8.78 6.30
N PRO A 150 0.04 -10.05 5.91
CA PRO A 150 0.97 -10.44 4.86
C PRO A 150 0.39 -10.35 3.43
N TRP A 151 -0.85 -9.87 3.28
CA TRP A 151 -1.45 -9.66 1.95
C TRP A 151 -2.47 -8.52 1.93
N LEU A 152 -2.79 -8.07 0.72
CA LEU A 152 -3.89 -7.14 0.42
C LEU A 152 -4.60 -7.59 -0.87
N ASP A 153 -5.85 -8.02 -0.75
CA ASP A 153 -6.63 -8.62 -1.84
C ASP A 153 -7.35 -7.60 -2.74
N GLY A 154 -7.44 -6.35 -2.29
CA GLY A 154 -8.21 -5.32 -2.95
C GLY A 154 -8.25 -4.00 -2.19
N PHE A 155 -9.20 -3.16 -2.55
CA PHE A 155 -9.42 -1.84 -1.95
C PHE A 155 -10.83 -1.72 -1.36
N ALA A 156 -10.95 -0.98 -0.27
CA ALA A 156 -12.23 -0.66 0.35
C ALA A 156 -13.00 0.38 -0.48
N THR A 157 -14.22 0.04 -0.91
CA THR A 157 -15.12 0.99 -1.60
C THR A 157 -16.24 1.49 -0.70
N ALA A 158 -16.61 0.70 0.30
CA ALA A 158 -17.60 1.04 1.31
C ALA A 158 -17.31 0.21 2.57
N PRO A 159 -17.91 0.56 3.73
CA PRO A 159 -17.79 -0.28 4.93
C PRO A 159 -18.18 -1.74 4.63
N GLY A 160 -17.22 -2.65 4.82
CA GLY A 160 -17.40 -4.08 4.58
C GLY A 160 -17.39 -4.52 3.10
N LYS A 161 -17.15 -3.61 2.15
CA LYS A 161 -17.05 -3.95 0.72
C LYS A 161 -15.62 -3.74 0.21
N VAL A 162 -15.04 -4.80 -0.33
CA VAL A 162 -13.71 -4.81 -0.95
C VAL A 162 -13.86 -5.15 -2.43
N HIS A 163 -13.19 -4.38 -3.28
CA HIS A 163 -13.07 -4.68 -4.70
C HIS A 163 -11.65 -5.12 -5.00
N GLN A 164 -11.52 -6.16 -5.81
CA GLN A 164 -10.23 -6.72 -6.19
C GLN A 164 -9.44 -5.73 -7.06
N PHE A 165 -8.11 -5.79 -6.99
CA PHE A 165 -7.29 -5.07 -7.96
C PHE A 165 -7.44 -5.69 -9.35
N VAL A 166 -8.21 -5.02 -10.21
CA VAL A 166 -8.48 -5.46 -11.57
C VAL A 166 -7.96 -4.40 -12.54
N ALA A 167 -7.21 -4.83 -13.55
CA ALA A 167 -6.76 -3.94 -14.61
C ALA A 167 -7.94 -3.49 -15.48
N THR A 168 -8.07 -2.17 -15.67
CA THR A 168 -9.08 -1.55 -16.54
C THR A 168 -8.42 -0.49 -17.41
N THR A 169 -9.03 -0.20 -18.56
CA THR A 169 -8.64 0.98 -19.36
C THR A 169 -9.00 2.25 -18.59
N LEU A 170 -8.06 3.20 -18.52
CA LEU A 170 -8.33 4.58 -18.09
C LEU A 170 -9.26 5.27 -19.10
N GLY A 171 -9.95 6.32 -18.67
CA GLY A 171 -10.94 7.07 -19.44
C GLY A 171 -12.33 6.43 -19.52
N LYS A 172 -12.59 5.32 -18.81
CA LYS A 172 -13.89 4.61 -18.86
C LYS A 172 -14.74 4.80 -17.61
N GLY A 173 -14.27 5.60 -16.65
CA GLY A 173 -14.98 5.85 -15.38
C GLY A 173 -15.09 4.61 -14.48
N LYS A 174 -14.22 3.61 -14.70
CA LYS A 174 -14.23 2.34 -13.98
C LYS A 174 -13.14 2.25 -12.92
N THR A 175 -12.22 3.21 -12.90
CA THR A 175 -11.16 3.26 -11.89
C THR A 175 -11.71 3.78 -10.56
N ILE A 176 -10.98 3.51 -9.49
CA ILE A 176 -11.27 4.01 -8.14
C ILE A 176 -11.16 5.53 -8.10
N GLU A 177 -10.11 6.07 -8.73
CA GLU A 177 -9.88 7.51 -8.82
C GLU A 177 -11.08 8.21 -9.48
N SER A 178 -11.67 7.66 -10.54
CA SER A 178 -12.91 8.22 -11.10
C SER A 178 -14.07 8.16 -10.12
N GLN A 179 -14.28 7.02 -9.45
CA GLN A 179 -15.43 6.84 -8.57
C GLN A 179 -15.37 7.73 -7.32
N ILE A 180 -14.16 8.02 -6.84
CA ILE A 180 -13.94 8.80 -5.62
C ILE A 180 -13.66 10.28 -5.92
N THR A 181 -12.81 10.57 -6.91
CA THR A 181 -12.33 11.91 -7.22
C THR A 181 -12.98 12.54 -8.45
N GLY A 182 -13.62 11.73 -9.30
CA GLY A 182 -14.20 12.19 -10.58
C GLY A 182 -13.18 12.33 -11.73
N VAL A 183 -11.91 12.05 -11.50
CA VAL A 183 -10.80 12.25 -12.45
C VAL A 183 -9.99 10.94 -12.62
N GLU A 184 -9.43 10.68 -13.81
CA GLU A 184 -8.62 9.48 -14.12
C GLU A 184 -7.22 9.85 -14.65
N ASP A 185 -6.41 10.53 -13.83
CA ASP A 185 -5.11 11.09 -14.27
C ASP A 185 -3.87 10.38 -13.69
N ILE A 186 -4.01 9.73 -12.54
CA ILE A 186 -2.87 9.20 -11.79
C ILE A 186 -2.56 7.79 -12.29
N GLY A 187 -3.53 6.88 -12.19
CA GLY A 187 -3.37 5.47 -12.55
C GLY A 187 -2.27 4.75 -11.75
N GLY A 188 -2.35 3.41 -11.73
CA GLY A 188 -1.33 2.58 -11.08
C GLY A 188 -1.37 2.58 -9.54
N LEU A 189 -0.35 1.95 -8.95
CA LEU A 189 -0.22 1.77 -7.50
C LEU A 189 0.95 2.58 -6.94
N GLN A 190 0.77 3.20 -5.78
CA GLN A 190 1.81 3.88 -5.02
C GLN A 190 1.91 3.29 -3.61
N PHE A 191 3.11 3.27 -3.04
CA PHE A 191 3.38 2.70 -1.73
C PHE A 191 4.08 3.71 -0.84
N HIS A 192 3.53 3.96 0.35
CA HIS A 192 4.24 4.66 1.43
C HIS A 192 4.64 3.64 2.47
N ILE A 193 5.94 3.48 2.69
CA ILE A 193 6.50 2.45 3.56
C ILE A 193 7.27 3.15 4.68
N THR A 194 6.83 2.91 5.90
CA THR A 194 7.48 3.43 7.11
C THR A 194 7.98 2.25 7.93
N PRO A 195 9.30 2.04 8.06
CA PRO A 195 9.82 1.02 8.95
C PRO A 195 9.55 1.41 10.41
N GLN A 196 9.31 0.43 11.26
CA GLN A 196 9.38 0.67 12.70
C GLN A 196 10.83 0.94 13.08
N THR A 197 11.13 2.16 13.50
CA THR A 197 12.42 2.52 14.10
C THR A 197 12.38 2.15 15.58
N PHE A 198 13.31 1.29 16.01
CA PHE A 198 13.54 1.00 17.42
C PHE A 198 14.26 2.19 18.07
N ASN A 199 13.61 3.34 18.22
CA ASN A 199 14.17 4.50 18.91
C ASN A 199 13.11 5.56 19.25
N GLU A 200 12.01 5.19 19.89
CA GLU A 200 11.22 6.13 20.71
C GLU A 200 10.66 5.38 21.93
N GLU A 201 10.83 5.97 23.11
CA GLU A 201 10.18 5.45 24.32
C GLU A 201 8.66 5.37 24.13
N PRO A 202 8.00 4.36 24.71
CA PRO A 202 6.64 3.95 24.36
C PRO A 202 5.54 4.86 24.95
N GLN A 203 5.68 6.18 24.88
CA GLN A 203 4.71 7.11 25.49
C GLN A 203 3.88 7.94 24.51
N ASN A 204 4.14 7.95 23.20
CA ASN A 204 3.30 8.71 22.25
C ASN A 204 2.92 8.00 20.95
N LEU A 205 3.29 6.73 20.77
CA LEU A 205 2.56 5.89 19.83
C LEU A 205 1.23 5.57 20.49
N VAL A 206 0.15 6.21 20.04
CA VAL A 206 -1.21 5.74 20.31
C VAL A 206 -1.23 4.27 19.91
N HIS A 207 -1.13 3.41 20.92
CA HIS A 207 -1.27 1.99 20.80
C HIS A 207 -2.70 1.75 20.36
N VAL A 208 -2.92 1.67 19.05
CA VAL A 208 -4.18 1.14 18.53
C VAL A 208 -4.09 -0.35 18.83
N PRO A 209 -4.89 -0.88 19.77
CA PRO A 209 -4.72 -2.25 20.20
C PRO A 209 -5.10 -3.19 19.05
N HIS A 210 -4.26 -4.21 18.88
CA HIS A 210 -4.62 -5.59 18.61
C HIS A 210 -5.59 -5.89 17.46
N ASN A 211 -5.02 -6.53 16.42
CA ASN A 211 -5.64 -7.56 15.59
C ASN A 211 -7.13 -7.36 15.26
N ILE A 212 -7.41 -6.60 14.22
CA ILE A 212 -8.49 -7.01 13.32
C ILE A 212 -7.83 -7.89 12.26
N PRO A 213 -7.98 -9.22 12.33
CA PRO A 213 -7.68 -10.01 11.15
C PRO A 213 -8.64 -9.52 10.05
N ILE A 214 -8.09 -9.02 8.94
CA ILE A 214 -8.87 -9.00 7.69
C ILE A 214 -8.98 -10.47 7.28
N ARG A 215 -9.94 -11.17 7.89
CA ARG A 215 -10.39 -12.50 7.50
C ARG A 215 -11.53 -12.29 6.51
N PHE A 216 -11.26 -12.66 5.27
CA PHE A 216 -12.32 -12.89 4.30
C PHE A 216 -12.78 -14.35 4.48
N SER A 217 -14.02 -14.52 4.93
CA SER A 217 -14.81 -15.75 4.73
C SER A 217 -15.67 -15.55 3.50
#